data_AF-A0A4V2YG00-F1
#
_entry.id   AF-A0A4V2YG00-F1
#
_cell.length_a   1.000
_cell.length_b   1.000
_cell.length_c   1.000
_cell.angle_alpha   90.00
_cell.angle_beta   90.00
_cell.angle_gamma   90.00
#
_symmetry.space_group_name_H-M   'P 1'
#
loop_
_entity.id
_entity.type
_entity.pdbx_description
1 polymer ?
#
loop_
_entity_poly.entity_id
_entity_poly.type
_entity_poly.pdbx_seq_one_letter_code
_entity_poly.pdbx_strand_id
1 'polypeptide(L)'
;MDVHVQALEECARQALRVKNMLDFDDAFVNSDVTAPQGDTKSDIFGELEGAGVLAAKIDAIWESVRSELGEGRNRMTNVERALGQVASNFRGAETGSGA
;
A
#
# COMPACT_ATOMS: atom_id res chain seq x y z
N MET A 1 -12.62 25.29 -14.30
CA MET A 1 -11.74 24.33 -13.62
C MET A 1 -10.33 24.71 -14.03
N ASP A 2 -9.55 25.23 -13.08
CA ASP A 2 -8.16 25.60 -13.28
C ASP A 2 -7.30 24.34 -13.58
N VAL A 3 -6.35 24.45 -14.52
CA VAL A 3 -5.38 23.40 -14.89
C VAL A 3 -4.64 22.89 -13.64
N HIS A 4 -4.43 23.75 -12.65
CA HIS A 4 -3.80 23.39 -11.38
C HIS A 4 -4.63 22.42 -10.53
N VAL A 5 -5.96 22.55 -10.50
CA VAL A 5 -6.85 21.62 -9.76
C VAL A 5 -6.88 20.26 -10.44
N GLN A 6 -6.93 20.24 -11.77
CA GLN A 6 -6.94 19.00 -12.53
C GLN A 6 -5.64 18.20 -12.33
N ALA A 7 -4.49 18.87 -12.29
CA ALA A 7 -3.20 18.24 -11.99
C ALA A 7 -3.15 17.67 -10.55
N LEU A 8 -3.68 18.38 -9.56
CA LEU A 8 -3.76 17.89 -8.18
C LEU A 8 -4.64 16.63 -8.06
N GLU A 9 -5.79 16.62 -8.73
CA GLU A 9 -6.67 15.45 -8.77
C GLU A 9 -6.01 14.26 -9.47
N GLU A 10 -5.24 14.50 -10.53
CA GLU A 10 -4.49 13.45 -11.21
C GLU A 10 -3.41 12.85 -10.31
N CYS A 11 -2.62 13.69 -9.64
CA CYS A 11 -1.65 13.25 -8.64
C CYS A 11 -2.33 12.43 -7.53
N ALA A 12 -3.53 12.83 -7.07
CA ALA A 12 -4.27 12.10 -6.05
C ALA A 12 -4.71 10.71 -6.55
N ARG A 13 -5.18 10.61 -7.80
CA ARG A 13 -5.50 9.31 -8.43
C ARG A 13 -4.27 8.41 -8.57
N GLN A 14 -3.13 8.97 -8.94
CA GLN A 14 -1.87 8.23 -9.01
C GLN A 14 -1.45 7.75 -7.63
N ALA A 15 -1.54 8.61 -6.60
CA ALA A 15 -1.24 8.24 -5.22
C ALA A 15 -2.16 7.12 -4.70
N LEU A 16 -3.46 7.20 -4.99
CA LEU A 16 -4.44 6.16 -4.68
C LEU A 16 -4.11 4.83 -5.37
N ARG A 17 -3.71 4.87 -6.64
CA ARG A 17 -3.31 3.66 -7.38
C ARG A 17 -2.11 2.99 -6.73
N VAL A 18 -1.06 3.76 -6.43
CA VAL A 18 0.16 3.22 -5.77
C VAL A 18 -0.19 2.72 -4.37
N LYS A 19 -1.01 3.43 -3.59
CA LYS A 19 -1.50 2.97 -2.28
C LYS A 19 -2.11 1.58 -2.36
N ASN A 20 -2.97 1.34 -3.35
CA ASN A 20 -3.65 0.05 -3.50
C ASN A 20 -2.69 -1.06 -3.96
N MET A 21 -1.67 -0.73 -4.77
CA MET A 21 -0.61 -1.70 -5.12
C MET A 21 0.24 -2.13 -3.92
N LEU A 22 0.24 -1.36 -2.83
CA LEU A 22 0.95 -1.66 -1.59
C LEU A 22 0.08 -2.42 -0.58
N ASP A 23 -1.12 -2.85 -0.97
CA ASP A 23 -1.89 -3.78 -0.14
C ASP A 23 -1.28 -5.18 -0.26
N PHE A 24 -0.83 -5.74 0.87
CA PHE A 24 -0.18 -7.04 0.92
C PHE A 24 -1.09 -8.15 0.39
N ASP A 25 -2.39 -8.06 0.65
CA ASP A 25 -3.36 -9.06 0.19
C ASP A 25 -3.60 -8.92 -1.33
N ASP A 26 -3.59 -7.69 -1.85
CA ASP A 26 -3.73 -7.44 -3.30
C ASP A 26 -2.48 -7.80 -4.10
N ALA A 27 -1.30 -7.87 -3.47
CA ALA A 27 -0.05 -8.25 -4.14
C ALA A 27 -0.10 -9.65 -4.77
N PHE A 28 -1.02 -10.50 -4.32
CA PHE A 28 -1.23 -11.86 -4.83
C PHE A 28 -2.46 -11.98 -5.75
N VAL A 29 -3.24 -10.91 -5.94
CA VAL A 29 -4.41 -10.91 -6.82
C VAL A 29 -3.94 -11.07 -8.28
N ASN A 30 -4.52 -12.04 -8.99
CA ASN A 30 -4.10 -12.48 -10.33
C ASN A 30 -2.71 -13.12 -10.43
N SER A 31 -2.18 -13.63 -9.32
CA SER A 31 -0.95 -14.42 -9.31
C SER A 31 -1.26 -15.92 -9.22
N ASP A 32 -0.37 -16.76 -9.76
CA ASP A 32 -0.46 -18.23 -9.62
C ASP A 32 -0.15 -18.71 -8.20
N VAL A 33 0.26 -17.81 -7.30
CA VAL A 33 0.58 -18.09 -5.91
C VAL A 33 -0.35 -17.34 -4.95
N THR A 34 -0.69 -17.98 -3.84
CA THR A 34 -1.53 -17.38 -2.79
C THR A 34 -0.68 -16.67 -1.74
N ALA A 35 -1.23 -15.62 -1.14
CA ALA A 35 -0.65 -15.01 0.05
C ALA A 35 -0.40 -16.07 1.15
N PRO A 36 0.71 -15.98 1.91
CA PRO A 36 0.96 -16.87 3.04
C PRO A 36 -0.20 -16.81 4.04
N GLN A 37 -0.84 -17.96 4.26
CA GLN A 37 -1.95 -18.09 5.21
C GLN A 37 -1.44 -18.52 6.57
N GLY A 38 -0.91 -17.56 7.32
CA GLY A 38 -0.30 -17.78 8.63
C GLY A 38 1.12 -18.32 8.58
N ASP A 39 1.55 -18.93 9.67
CA ASP A 39 2.93 -19.37 9.87
C ASP A 39 3.30 -20.53 8.93
N THR A 40 4.54 -20.48 8.46
CA THR A 40 5.16 -21.50 7.63
C THR A 40 5.32 -22.75 8.46
N LYS A 41 4.59 -23.81 8.09
CA LYS A 41 4.72 -25.08 8.79
C LYS A 41 6.05 -25.73 8.43
N SER A 42 6.80 -26.17 9.43
CA SER A 42 8.11 -26.82 9.20
C SER A 42 8.01 -28.15 8.47
N ASP A 43 6.85 -28.81 8.53
CA ASP A 43 6.56 -30.08 7.85
C ASP A 43 6.64 -30.00 6.32
N ILE A 44 6.47 -28.82 5.72
CA ILE A 44 6.63 -28.62 4.26
C ILE A 44 8.07 -28.84 3.79
N PHE A 45 9.05 -28.75 4.70
CA PHE A 45 10.45 -29.02 4.41
C PHE A 45 10.83 -30.49 4.71
N GLY A 46 9.87 -31.33 5.13
CA GLY A 46 10.12 -32.69 5.58
C GLY A 46 10.83 -32.77 6.94
N GLU A 47 11.15 -33.99 7.38
CA GLU A 47 11.89 -34.26 8.63
C GLU A 47 13.39 -33.93 8.50
N LEU A 48 13.72 -32.76 7.95
CA LEU A 48 15.09 -32.28 7.86
C LEU A 48 15.49 -31.57 9.15
N GLU A 49 16.69 -31.89 9.65
CA GLU A 49 17.30 -31.13 10.73
C GLU A 49 17.44 -29.66 10.29
N GLY A 50 16.86 -28.73 11.06
CA GLY A 50 16.82 -27.31 10.74
C GLY A 50 15.59 -26.83 9.97
N ALA A 51 14.65 -27.72 9.59
CA ALA A 51 13.38 -27.36 8.94
C ALA A 51 12.58 -26.31 9.74
N GLY A 52 12.52 -26.45 11.06
CA GLY A 52 11.87 -25.48 11.94
C GLY A 52 12.54 -24.10 11.94
N VAL A 53 13.87 -24.06 11.85
CA VAL A 53 14.63 -22.80 11.77
C VAL A 53 14.41 -22.12 10.43
N LEU A 54 14.35 -22.89 9.34
CA LEU A 54 14.04 -22.37 8.01
C LEU A 54 12.62 -21.78 7.95
N ALA A 55 11.64 -22.51 8.48
CA ALA A 55 10.26 -22.04 8.59
C ALA A 55 10.17 -20.69 9.33
N ALA A 56 10.78 -20.59 10.51
CA ALA A 56 10.78 -19.34 11.29
C ALA A 56 11.46 -18.17 10.56
N LYS A 57 12.51 -18.44 9.77
CA LYS A 57 13.15 -17.40 8.94
C LYS A 57 12.25 -16.93 7.80
N ILE A 58 11.50 -17.83 7.19
CA ILE A 58 10.53 -17.49 6.14
C ILE A 58 9.41 -16.64 6.71
N ASP A 59 8.89 -17.00 7.89
CA ASP A 59 7.86 -16.21 8.58
C ASP A 59 8.34 -14.79 8.91
N ALA A 60 9.56 -14.67 9.44
CA ALA A 60 10.15 -13.37 9.73
C ALA A 60 10.30 -12.49 8.47
N ILE A 61 10.63 -13.08 7.32
CA ILE A 61 10.68 -12.35 6.04
C ILE A 61 9.28 -11.88 5.64
N TRP A 62 8.27 -12.75 5.71
CA TRP A 62 6.90 -12.37 5.36
C TRP A 62 6.33 -11.28 6.27
N GLU A 63 6.63 -11.34 7.56
CA GLU A 63 6.26 -10.28 8.50
C GLU A 63 6.93 -8.95 8.15
N SER A 64 8.22 -8.97 7.81
CA SER A 64 8.96 -7.78 7.36
C SER A 64 8.33 -7.17 6.10
N VAL A 65 8.03 -8.00 5.09
CA VAL A 65 7.39 -7.54 3.84
C VAL A 65 6.03 -6.93 4.13
N ARG A 66 5.21 -7.58 4.96
CA ARG A 66 3.90 -7.04 5.35
C ARG A 66 4.02 -5.68 6.05
N SER A 67 4.99 -5.54 6.96
CA SER A 67 5.24 -4.28 7.66
C SER A 67 5.66 -3.17 6.69
N GLU A 68 6.61 -3.42 5.81
CA GLU A 68 7.12 -2.43 4.84
C GLU A 68 6.04 -1.98 3.85
N LEU A 69 5.26 -2.91 3.30
CA LEU A 69 4.13 -2.58 2.42
C LEU A 69 3.07 -1.76 3.16
N GLY A 70 2.75 -2.13 4.40
CA GLY A 70 1.83 -1.37 5.26
C GLY A 70 2.31 0.06 5.54
N GLU A 71 3.60 0.25 5.82
CA GLU A 71 4.21 1.58 5.97
C GLU A 71 4.11 2.41 4.69
N GLY A 72 4.45 1.81 3.55
CA GLY A 72 4.33 2.45 2.24
C GLY A 72 2.89 2.90 1.96
N ARG A 73 1.91 2.02 2.21
CA ARG A 73 0.49 2.31 2.08
C ARG A 73 0.05 3.49 2.96
N ASN A 74 0.52 3.54 4.21
CA ASN A 74 0.23 4.64 5.13
C ASN A 74 0.81 5.97 4.62
N ARG A 75 2.05 5.97 4.12
CA ARG A 75 2.67 7.16 3.52
C ARG A 75 1.88 7.65 2.31
N MET A 76 1.46 6.75 1.42
CA MET A 76 0.65 7.12 0.26
C MET A 76 -0.75 7.63 0.62
N THR A 77 -1.35 7.08 1.69
CA THR A 77 -2.61 7.61 2.25
C THR A 77 -2.46 9.05 2.70
N ASN A 78 -1.34 9.39 3.34
CA ASN A 78 -1.08 10.77 3.77
C ASN A 78 -0.90 11.72 2.57
N VAL A 79 -0.22 11.28 1.52
CA VAL A 79 -0.07 12.04 0.27
C VAL A 79 -1.43 12.29 -0.41
N GLU A 80 -2.23 11.24 -0.57
CA GLU A 80 -3.59 11.34 -1.15
C GLU A 80 -4.45 12.37 -0.39
N ARG A 81 -4.44 12.30 0.95
CA ARG A 81 -5.20 13.24 1.80
C ARG A 81 -4.71 14.67 1.67
N ALA A 82 -3.39 14.88 1.65
CA ALA A 82 -2.81 16.21 1.49
C ALA A 82 -3.20 16.83 0.14
N LEU A 83 -3.12 16.06 -0.96
CA LEU A 83 -3.53 16.51 -2.29
C LEU A 83 -5.02 16.88 -2.33
N GLY A 84 -5.88 16.06 -1.73
CA GLY A 84 -7.32 16.35 -1.61
C GLY A 84 -7.61 17.62 -0.81
N GLN A 85 -6.84 17.88 0.25
CA GLN A 85 -6.97 19.10 1.05
C GLN A 85 -6.55 20.34 0.27
N VAL A 86 -5.43 20.28 -0.47
CA VAL A 86 -4.97 21.40 -1.32
C VAL A 86 -6.02 21.71 -2.41
N ALA A 87 -6.56 20.70 -3.08
CA ALA A 87 -7.61 20.89 -4.09
C ALA A 87 -8.87 21.53 -3.48
N SER A 88 -9.27 21.10 -2.28
CA SER A 88 -10.43 21.67 -1.58
C SER A 88 -10.21 23.13 -1.19
N ASN A 89 -9.02 23.47 -0.69
CA ASN A 89 -8.65 24.84 -0.36
C ASN A 89 -8.66 25.74 -1.60
N PHE A 90 -8.17 25.24 -2.74
CA PHE A 90 -8.17 25.98 -4.00
C PHE A 90 -9.59 26.31 -4.47
N ARG A 91 -10.49 25.31 -4.49
CA ARG A 91 -11.90 25.53 -4.85
C ARG A 91 -12.59 26.51 -3.91
N GLY A 92 -12.31 26.42 -2.61
CA GLY A 92 -12.83 27.37 -1.61
C GLY A 92 -12.37 28.81 -1.85
N ALA A 93 -11.10 29.00 -2.20
CA ALA A 93 -10.53 30.31 -2.52
C ALA A 93 -11.10 30.91 -3.81
N GLU A 94 -11.34 30.10 -4.85
CA GLU A 94 -12.02 30.55 -6.08
C GLU A 94 -13.45 31.01 -5.80
N THR A 95 -14.22 30.27 -4.99
CA THR A 95 -15.58 30.68 -4.60
C THR A 95 -15.60 31.92 -3.70
N GLY A 96 -14.55 32.16 -2.90
CA GLY A 96 -14.44 33.32 -2.02
C GLY A 96 -13.93 34.60 -2.70
N SER A 97 -13.10 34.47 -3.74
CA SER A 97 -12.55 35.60 -4.52
C SER A 97 -13.52 36.15 -5.57
N GLY A 98 -14.66 35.49 -5.78
CA GLY A 98 -15.69 35.90 -6.74
C GLY A 98 -16.83 36.75 -6.17
N ALA A 99 -16.72 37.22 -4.92
CA ALA A 99 -17.70 38.06 -4.22
C ALA A 99 -17.25 39.53 -4.12
#